data_AF-A0A1E7GAS4-F1
#
_entry.id   AF-A0A1E7GAS4-F1
#
_cell.length_a   1.000
_cell.length_b   1.000
_cell.length_c   1.000
_cell.angle_alpha   90.00
_cell.angle_beta   90.00
_cell.angle_gamma   90.00
#
_symmetry.space_group_name_H-M   'P 1'
#
loop_
_entity.id
_entity.type
_entity.pdbx_description
1 polymer ?
#
loop_
_entity_poly.entity_id
_entity_poly.type
_entity_poly.pdbx_seq_one_letter_code
_entity_poly.pdbx_strand_id
1 'polypeptide(L)'
;MSDKIKKQIEDLISESNDLMESLRKFFYSVPIQYDPFLDIGPFSISDLPKMWDYDLDVNTNIYEGEPAPLDYRWFKLTKDQFLEQDELFRRYITWASCARNLIDKFLPDKLAFFNEKSEIVRKWIEMSERLPSDNSVEMFLRFRRHFISQQNIVSALLEQIE
;
A
#
# COMPACT_ATOMS: atom_id res chain seq x y z
N MET A 1 29.64 15.55 -10.79
CA MET A 1 28.31 15.83 -10.20
C MET A 1 27.26 14.87 -10.74
N SER A 2 27.24 14.60 -12.06
CA SER A 2 26.40 13.58 -12.69
C SER A 2 26.57 12.18 -12.07
N ASP A 3 27.80 11.68 -11.90
CA ASP A 3 28.04 10.31 -11.38
C ASP A 3 27.46 10.03 -9.99
N LYS A 4 27.45 11.03 -9.09
CA LYS A 4 26.88 10.88 -7.75
C LYS A 4 25.36 10.76 -7.80
N ILE A 5 24.71 11.52 -8.69
CA ILE A 5 23.24 11.49 -8.86
C ILE A 5 22.83 10.21 -9.58
N LYS A 6 23.59 9.81 -10.60
CA LYS A 6 23.41 8.51 -11.27
C LYS A 6 23.42 7.36 -10.28
N LYS A 7 24.45 7.32 -9.42
CA LYS A 7 24.54 6.31 -8.34
C LYS A 7 23.33 6.36 -7.39
N GLN A 8 22.88 7.54 -6.99
CA GLN A 8 21.68 7.66 -6.14
C GLN A 8 20.43 7.08 -6.80
N ILE A 9 20.28 7.24 -8.11
CA ILE A 9 19.13 6.68 -8.85
C ILE A 9 19.26 5.16 -8.97
N GLU A 10 20.46 4.66 -9.27
CA GLU A 10 20.74 3.21 -9.27
C GLU A 10 20.44 2.57 -7.90
N ASP A 11 20.86 3.22 -6.81
CA ASP A 11 20.55 2.79 -5.44
C ASP A 11 19.03 2.77 -5.18
N LEU A 12 18.29 3.79 -5.66
CA LEU A 12 16.82 3.84 -5.55
C LEU A 12 16.12 2.75 -6.37
N ILE A 13 16.63 2.44 -7.57
CA ILE A 13 16.09 1.35 -8.40
C ILE A 13 16.32 0.02 -7.69
N SER A 14 17.53 -0.22 -7.18
CA SER A 14 17.84 -1.43 -6.41
C SER A 14 16.94 -1.58 -5.18
N GLU A 15 16.84 -0.54 -4.34
CA GLU A 15 15.97 -0.57 -3.15
C GLU A 15 14.50 -0.79 -3.51
N SER A 16 14.02 -0.22 -4.62
CA SER A 16 12.63 -0.41 -5.05
C SER A 16 12.32 -1.86 -5.45
N ASN A 17 13.29 -2.56 -6.03
CA ASN A 17 13.13 -3.97 -6.39
C ASN A 17 13.12 -4.86 -5.15
N ASP A 18 13.99 -4.57 -4.20
CA ASP A 18 14.03 -5.28 -2.92
C ASP A 18 12.75 -5.04 -2.11
N LEU A 19 12.26 -3.80 -2.07
CA LEU A 19 10.98 -3.43 -1.46
C LEU A 19 9.80 -4.18 -2.10
N MET A 20 9.74 -4.23 -3.42
CA MET A 20 8.68 -4.96 -4.15
C MET A 20 8.64 -6.44 -3.74
N GLU A 21 9.80 -7.08 -3.65
CA GLU A 21 9.90 -8.49 -3.27
C GLU A 21 9.53 -8.72 -1.80
N SER A 22 9.98 -7.85 -0.89
CA SER A 22 9.58 -7.92 0.53
C SER A 22 8.09 -7.70 0.71
N LEU A 23 7.51 -6.70 0.03
CA LEU A 23 6.06 -6.42 0.07
C LEU A 23 5.25 -7.57 -0.52
N ARG A 24 5.75 -8.25 -1.56
CA ARG A 24 5.11 -9.47 -2.09
C ARG A 24 4.99 -10.55 -1.02
N LYS A 25 6.08 -10.83 -0.31
CA LYS A 25 6.10 -11.84 0.76
C LYS A 25 5.14 -11.47 1.88
N PHE A 26 5.12 -10.19 2.27
CA PHE A 26 4.21 -9.68 3.29
C PHE A 26 2.73 -9.80 2.89
N PHE A 27 2.37 -9.40 1.66
CA PHE A 27 1.00 -9.54 1.15
C PHE A 27 0.50 -10.99 1.16
N TYR A 28 1.40 -11.96 0.95
CA TYR A 28 1.06 -13.38 0.97
C TYR A 28 1.06 -13.97 2.39
N SER A 29 1.68 -13.29 3.36
CA SER A 29 1.70 -13.74 4.75
C SER A 29 0.44 -13.31 5.50
N VAL A 30 -0.22 -12.23 5.09
CA VAL A 30 -1.41 -11.70 5.74
C VAL A 30 -2.69 -12.29 5.13
N PRO A 31 -3.50 -13.04 5.91
CA PRO A 31 -4.77 -13.55 5.42
C PRO A 31 -5.74 -12.43 5.06
N ILE A 32 -6.66 -12.71 4.16
CA ILE A 32 -7.81 -11.85 3.86
C ILE A 32 -9.04 -12.51 4.47
N GLN A 33 -9.90 -11.72 5.09
CA GLN A 33 -11.17 -12.19 5.65
C GLN A 33 -12.34 -11.50 4.99
N TYR A 34 -13.42 -12.26 4.83
CA TYR A 34 -14.72 -11.73 4.52
C TYR A 34 -15.32 -11.05 5.77
N ASP A 35 -15.78 -9.82 5.62
CA ASP A 35 -16.42 -9.02 6.67
C ASP A 35 -17.77 -8.49 6.17
N PRO A 36 -18.87 -9.25 6.38
CA PRO A 36 -20.20 -8.91 5.86
C PRO A 36 -20.84 -7.64 6.47
N PHE A 37 -20.17 -7.00 7.44
CA PHE A 37 -20.70 -5.83 8.14
C PHE A 37 -20.02 -4.51 7.71
N LEU A 38 -19.12 -4.56 6.73
CA LEU A 38 -18.31 -3.40 6.32
C LEU A 38 -19.16 -2.24 5.75
N ASP A 39 -20.37 -2.51 5.24
CA ASP A 39 -21.27 -1.53 4.60
C ASP A 39 -22.41 -0.99 5.48
N ILE A 40 -22.49 -1.34 6.77
CA ILE A 40 -23.55 -0.85 7.66
C ILE A 40 -23.10 0.44 8.39
N GLY A 41 -22.98 1.56 7.65
CA GLY A 41 -22.98 2.92 8.23
C GLY A 41 -21.84 3.87 7.78
N PRO A 42 -22.00 5.20 7.97
CA PRO A 42 -20.97 6.19 7.65
C PRO A 42 -19.75 6.00 8.56
N PHE A 43 -18.60 5.70 7.95
CA PHE A 43 -17.30 5.57 8.64
C PHE A 43 -17.06 6.76 9.58
N SER A 44 -16.87 6.45 10.86
CA SER A 44 -16.51 7.41 11.89
C SER A 44 -15.07 7.15 12.31
N ILE A 45 -14.34 8.22 12.67
CA ILE A 45 -12.93 8.20 13.13
C ILE A 45 -12.73 7.29 14.37
N SER A 46 -13.83 6.80 14.96
CA SER A 46 -13.92 5.76 15.99
C SER A 46 -13.61 4.33 15.52
N ASP A 47 -13.49 4.05 14.23
CA ASP A 47 -13.21 2.69 13.70
C ASP A 47 -11.71 2.30 13.74
N LEU A 48 -10.87 3.20 14.25
CA LEU A 48 -9.52 2.87 14.72
C LEU A 48 -9.61 2.17 16.08
N PRO A 49 -8.79 1.14 16.37
CA PRO A 49 -8.85 0.48 17.66
C PRO A 49 -8.43 1.45 18.74
N LYS A 50 -9.41 1.89 19.54
CA LYS A 50 -9.14 2.21 20.94
C LYS A 50 -9.58 1.00 21.73
N MET A 51 -8.73 0.63 22.68
CA MET A 51 -9.20 -0.08 23.87
C MET A 51 -10.59 0.47 24.25
N TRP A 52 -11.41 -0.37 24.88
CA TRP A 52 -12.74 -0.09 25.43
C TRP A 52 -13.84 -0.45 24.42
N ASP A 53 -14.93 -1.11 24.77
CA ASP A 53 -15.32 -1.89 25.94
C ASP A 53 -16.52 -2.72 25.46
N TYR A 54 -16.74 -3.85 26.11
CA TYR A 54 -17.93 -4.71 26.06
C TYR A 54 -19.25 -4.01 25.63
N ASP A 55 -20.01 -4.59 24.71
CA ASP A 55 -21.22 -5.34 25.08
C ASP A 55 -21.90 -6.07 23.91
N LEU A 56 -22.59 -7.15 24.29
CA LEU A 56 -23.35 -8.07 23.45
C LEU A 56 -24.62 -7.44 22.85
N ASP A 57 -25.16 -8.12 21.82
CA ASP A 57 -26.51 -7.97 21.22
C ASP A 57 -26.67 -7.04 20.00
N VAL A 58 -26.32 -7.53 18.79
CA VAL A 58 -27.04 -7.10 17.56
C VAL A 58 -27.27 -8.29 16.61
N ASN A 59 -28.52 -8.38 16.17
CA ASN A 59 -29.20 -9.42 15.39
C ASN A 59 -28.63 -9.64 13.97
N THR A 60 -28.31 -10.90 13.62
CA THR A 60 -27.73 -11.32 12.32
C THR A 60 -28.78 -11.94 11.40
N ASN A 61 -29.53 -11.16 10.61
CA ASN A 61 -30.03 -11.60 9.30
C ASN A 61 -30.82 -10.52 8.55
N ILE A 62 -30.30 -10.08 7.39
CA ILE A 62 -31.01 -9.16 6.49
C ILE A 62 -30.62 -9.49 5.00
N TYR A 63 -31.54 -10.20 4.29
CA TYR A 63 -31.72 -10.38 2.82
C TYR A 63 -30.68 -11.21 2.00
N GLU A 64 -31.01 -12.27 1.24
CA GLU A 64 -31.95 -12.50 0.11
C GLU A 64 -31.75 -11.58 -1.12
N GLY A 65 -31.12 -12.12 -2.19
CA GLY A 65 -31.50 -11.77 -3.58
C GLY A 65 -30.42 -11.26 -4.54
N GLU A 66 -29.34 -10.63 -4.07
CA GLU A 66 -28.19 -10.24 -4.91
C GLU A 66 -26.90 -10.59 -4.16
N PRO A 67 -25.82 -11.07 -4.82
CA PRO A 67 -24.55 -11.21 -4.11
C PRO A 67 -24.11 -9.80 -3.72
N ALA A 68 -24.29 -9.45 -2.44
CA ALA A 68 -23.70 -8.26 -1.86
C ALA A 68 -22.23 -8.20 -2.30
N PRO A 69 -21.69 -7.01 -2.66
CA PRO A 69 -20.25 -6.88 -2.91
C PRO A 69 -19.55 -7.52 -1.71
N LEU A 70 -18.81 -8.59 -1.96
CA LEU A 70 -18.21 -9.31 -0.85
C LEU A 70 -17.17 -8.38 -0.23
N ASP A 71 -17.46 -7.89 0.96
CA ASP A 71 -16.65 -6.93 1.69
C ASP A 71 -15.44 -7.66 2.29
N TYR A 72 -14.30 -7.65 1.59
CA TYR A 72 -13.07 -8.23 2.11
C TYR A 72 -12.18 -7.17 2.75
N ARG A 73 -11.44 -7.59 3.78
CA ARG A 73 -10.39 -6.78 4.40
C ARG A 73 -9.21 -7.64 4.81
N TRP A 74 -8.07 -6.99 5.00
CA TRP A 74 -6.91 -7.63 5.62
C TRP A 74 -7.29 -8.17 7.00
N PHE A 75 -6.84 -9.38 7.31
CA PHE A 75 -6.98 -9.93 8.65
C PHE A 75 -6.12 -9.13 9.63
N LYS A 76 -6.50 -9.17 10.91
CA LYS A 76 -5.73 -8.51 11.96
C LYS A 76 -4.31 -9.05 11.97
N LEU A 77 -3.33 -8.16 11.85
CA LEU A 77 -1.93 -8.53 11.87
C LEU A 77 -1.54 -9.15 13.22
N THR A 78 -0.75 -10.21 13.16
CA THR A 78 -0.01 -10.68 14.32
C THR A 78 1.04 -9.63 14.72
N LYS A 79 1.61 -9.76 15.92
CA LYS A 79 2.66 -8.84 16.37
C LYS A 79 3.86 -8.82 15.40
N ASP A 80 4.27 -9.97 14.91
CA ASP A 80 5.41 -10.07 14.00
C ASP A 80 5.09 -9.46 12.63
N GLN A 81 3.88 -9.68 12.11
CA GLN A 81 3.40 -9.05 10.87
C GLN A 81 3.29 -7.54 11.00
N PHE A 82 2.85 -7.02 12.16
CA PHE A 82 2.80 -5.58 12.39
C PHE A 82 4.20 -4.95 12.40
N LEU A 83 5.19 -5.61 13.02
CA LEU A 83 6.57 -5.12 13.01
C LEU A 83 7.19 -5.16 11.60
N GLU A 84 6.90 -6.21 10.84
CA GLU A 84 7.31 -6.31 9.43
C GLU A 84 6.65 -5.20 8.59
N GLN A 85 5.34 -4.96 8.77
CA GLN A 85 4.63 -3.86 8.11
C GLN A 85 5.27 -2.50 8.41
N ASP A 86 5.56 -2.20 9.69
CA ASP A 86 6.15 -0.92 10.10
C ASP A 86 7.54 -0.71 9.49
N GLU A 87 8.37 -1.77 9.41
CA GLU A 87 9.66 -1.71 8.74
C GLU A 87 9.50 -1.41 7.24
N LEU A 88 8.64 -2.17 6.56
CA LEU A 88 8.39 -2.01 5.12
C LEU A 88 7.83 -0.63 4.81
N PHE A 89 6.93 -0.14 5.64
CA PHE A 89 6.38 1.20 5.54
C PHE A 89 7.45 2.27 5.68
N ARG A 90 8.32 2.17 6.69
CA ARG A 90 9.42 3.13 6.91
C ARG A 90 10.41 3.14 5.76
N ARG A 91 10.78 1.95 5.24
CA ARG A 91 11.65 1.83 4.06
C ARG A 91 11.01 2.47 2.84
N TYR A 92 9.72 2.22 2.61
CA TYR A 92 8.98 2.84 1.52
C TYR A 92 8.94 4.37 1.62
N ILE A 93 8.61 4.93 2.79
CA ILE A 93 8.56 6.39 2.99
C ILE A 93 9.94 7.03 2.73
N THR A 94 11.00 6.38 3.19
CA THR A 94 12.37 6.84 2.95
C THR A 94 12.70 6.83 1.46
N TRP A 95 12.40 5.73 0.78
CA TRP A 95 12.59 5.59 -0.67
C TRP A 95 11.80 6.65 -1.45
N ALA A 96 10.50 6.79 -1.15
CA ALA A 96 9.60 7.72 -1.83
C ALA A 96 10.03 9.18 -1.63
N SER A 97 10.49 9.54 -0.42
CA SER A 97 11.03 10.87 -0.13
C SER A 97 12.30 11.17 -0.94
N CYS A 98 13.23 10.21 -1.00
CA CYS A 98 14.46 10.36 -1.78
C CYS A 98 14.16 10.48 -3.29
N ALA A 99 13.28 9.63 -3.82
CA ALA A 99 12.84 9.69 -5.20
C ALA A 99 12.15 11.01 -5.53
N ARG A 100 11.23 11.48 -4.66
CA ARG A 100 10.51 12.74 -4.81
C ARG A 100 11.46 13.93 -4.99
N ASN A 101 12.51 14.02 -4.19
CA ASN A 101 13.49 15.11 -4.27
C ASN A 101 14.21 15.15 -5.62
N LEU A 102 14.49 13.99 -6.20
CA LEU A 102 15.11 13.90 -7.53
C LEU A 102 14.10 14.20 -8.64
N ILE A 103 12.87 13.71 -8.52
CA ILE A 103 11.78 13.96 -9.47
C ILE A 103 11.46 15.46 -9.53
N ASP A 104 11.31 16.13 -8.39
CA ASP A 104 11.07 17.58 -8.34
C ASP A 104 12.16 18.37 -9.10
N LYS A 105 13.41 17.89 -9.03
CA LYS A 105 14.55 18.55 -9.67
C LYS A 105 14.68 18.25 -11.17
N PHE A 106 14.44 17.01 -11.59
CA PHE A 106 14.79 16.53 -12.94
C PHE A 106 13.57 16.18 -13.81
N LEU A 107 12.43 15.86 -13.21
CA LEU A 107 11.18 15.50 -13.89
C LEU A 107 9.97 16.15 -13.19
N PRO A 108 9.94 17.50 -13.04
CA PRO A 108 8.92 18.19 -12.25
C PRO A 108 7.50 17.96 -12.78
N ASP A 109 7.34 17.74 -14.09
CA ASP A 109 6.05 17.41 -14.72
C ASP A 109 5.48 16.07 -14.23
N LYS A 110 6.33 15.14 -13.75
CA LYS A 110 5.92 13.84 -13.22
C LYS A 110 5.63 13.86 -11.73
N LEU A 111 5.97 14.93 -11.01
CA LEU A 111 5.89 14.99 -9.56
C LEU A 111 4.47 14.79 -9.02
N ALA A 112 3.47 15.43 -9.63
CA ALA A 112 2.08 15.31 -9.21
C ALA A 112 1.57 13.86 -9.31
N PHE A 113 1.85 13.21 -10.44
CA PHE A 113 1.48 11.82 -10.67
C PHE A 113 2.24 10.87 -9.73
N PHE A 114 3.54 11.11 -9.49
CA PHE A 114 4.32 10.33 -8.52
C PHE A 114 3.69 10.39 -7.12
N ASN A 115 3.32 11.59 -6.66
CA ASN A 115 2.70 11.79 -5.35
C ASN A 115 1.32 11.12 -5.24
N GLU A 116 0.50 11.18 -6.29
CA GLU A 116 -0.79 10.48 -6.33
C GLU A 116 -0.59 8.97 -6.15
N LYS A 117 0.38 8.39 -6.88
CA LYS A 117 0.71 6.97 -6.71
C LYS A 117 1.30 6.66 -5.34
N SER A 118 2.04 7.59 -4.75
CA SER A 118 2.57 7.42 -3.39
C SER A 118 1.47 7.26 -2.36
N GLU A 119 0.43 8.09 -2.42
CA GLU A 119 -0.69 7.97 -1.47
C GLU A 119 -1.44 6.64 -1.63
N ILE A 120 -1.62 6.17 -2.85
CA ILE A 120 -2.27 4.87 -3.09
C ILE A 120 -1.39 3.74 -2.51
N VAL A 121 -0.11 3.71 -2.86
CA VAL A 121 0.83 2.69 -2.38
C VAL A 121 0.94 2.71 -0.86
N ARG A 122 0.95 3.90 -0.24
CA ARG A 122 0.96 4.08 1.22
C ARG A 122 -0.21 3.34 1.89
N LYS A 123 -1.44 3.59 1.43
CA LYS A 123 -2.66 2.96 1.97
C LYS A 123 -2.67 1.44 1.81
N TRP A 124 -2.11 0.94 0.69
CA TRP A 124 -1.95 -0.49 0.48
C TRP A 124 -0.97 -1.12 1.48
N ILE A 125 0.16 -0.48 1.75
CA ILE A 125 1.14 -0.97 2.73
C ILE A 125 0.57 -0.89 4.14
N GLU A 126 -0.16 0.19 4.47
CA GLU A 126 -0.90 0.35 5.74
C GLU A 126 -2.03 -0.67 5.89
N MET A 127 -2.39 -1.40 4.84
CA MET A 127 -3.50 -2.35 4.82
C MET A 127 -4.84 -1.70 5.23
N SER A 128 -5.00 -0.43 4.91
CA SER A 128 -6.20 0.36 5.23
C SER A 128 -7.27 0.31 4.14
N GLU A 129 -6.98 -0.30 3.00
CA GLU A 129 -7.90 -0.41 1.86
C GLU A 129 -8.92 -1.54 2.06
N ARG A 130 -10.16 -1.28 1.63
CA ARG A 130 -11.13 -2.35 1.41
C ARG A 130 -10.69 -3.20 0.21
N LEU A 131 -10.91 -4.50 0.29
CA LEU A 131 -10.45 -5.45 -0.71
C LEU A 131 -11.63 -5.96 -1.55
N PRO A 132 -11.50 -5.97 -2.88
CA PRO A 132 -12.55 -6.50 -3.76
C PRO A 132 -12.55 -8.03 -3.88
N SER A 133 -11.60 -8.73 -3.24
CA SER A 133 -11.40 -10.18 -3.38
C SER A 133 -10.53 -10.71 -2.24
N ASP A 134 -10.74 -11.96 -1.82
CA ASP A 134 -9.90 -12.69 -0.86
C ASP A 134 -8.61 -13.27 -1.48
N ASN A 135 -8.42 -13.09 -2.78
CA ASN A 135 -7.23 -13.57 -3.47
C ASN A 135 -6.04 -12.63 -3.24
N SER A 136 -5.13 -13.02 -2.37
CA SER A 136 -3.91 -12.25 -2.04
C SER A 136 -3.02 -11.99 -3.26
N VAL A 137 -2.99 -12.90 -4.25
CA VAL A 137 -2.26 -12.69 -5.53
C VAL A 137 -2.91 -11.58 -6.32
N GLU A 138 -4.24 -11.55 -6.41
CA GLU A 138 -4.95 -10.47 -7.09
C GLU A 138 -4.71 -9.13 -6.39
N MET A 139 -4.74 -9.10 -5.05
CA MET A 139 -4.49 -7.88 -4.28
C MET A 139 -3.08 -7.36 -4.48
N PHE A 140 -2.08 -8.25 -4.44
CA PHE A 140 -0.70 -7.89 -4.75
C PHE A 140 -0.54 -7.38 -6.18
N LEU A 141 -1.21 -7.96 -7.17
CA LEU A 141 -1.15 -7.47 -8.55
C LEU A 141 -1.74 -6.05 -8.69
N ARG A 142 -2.79 -5.72 -7.94
CA ARG A 142 -3.35 -4.35 -7.89
C ARG A 142 -2.35 -3.38 -7.29
N PHE A 143 -1.80 -3.70 -6.13
CA PHE A 143 -0.71 -2.94 -5.50
C PHE A 143 0.48 -2.72 -6.46
N ARG A 144 0.97 -3.81 -7.07
CA ARG A 144 2.14 -3.82 -7.95
C ARG A 144 2.01 -2.87 -9.13
N ARG A 145 0.81 -2.71 -9.70
CA ARG A 145 0.58 -1.76 -10.81
C ARG A 145 0.89 -0.32 -10.40
N HIS A 146 0.49 0.08 -9.20
CA HIS A 146 0.76 1.43 -8.68
C HIS A 146 2.23 1.62 -8.35
N PHE A 147 2.87 0.63 -7.71
CA PHE A 147 4.27 0.71 -7.36
C PHE A 147 5.19 0.71 -8.61
N ILE A 148 4.93 -0.14 -9.61
CA ILE A 148 5.66 -0.13 -10.90
C ILE A 148 5.54 1.23 -11.58
N SER A 149 4.38 1.88 -11.50
CA SER A 149 4.21 3.23 -12.07
C SER A 149 5.18 4.24 -11.45
N GLN A 150 5.49 4.11 -10.15
CA GLN A 150 6.49 4.92 -9.48
C GLN A 150 7.92 4.52 -9.90
N GLN A 151 8.22 3.22 -9.96
CA GLN A 151 9.53 2.73 -10.41
C GLN A 151 9.87 3.22 -11.82
N ASN A 152 8.90 3.22 -12.74
CA ASN A 152 9.12 3.72 -14.10
C ASN A 152 9.52 5.20 -14.14
N ILE A 153 8.97 6.03 -13.24
CA ILE A 153 9.35 7.44 -13.14
C ILE A 153 10.76 7.58 -12.57
N VAL A 154 11.11 6.77 -11.56
CA VAL A 154 12.48 6.75 -11.02
C VAL A 154 13.48 6.30 -12.07
N SER A 155 13.16 5.28 -12.87
CA SER A 155 14.00 4.83 -13.98
C SER A 155 14.17 5.91 -15.04
N ALA A 156 13.11 6.67 -15.36
CA ALA A 156 13.18 7.77 -16.31
C ALA A 156 14.12 8.90 -15.86
N LEU A 157 14.49 8.99 -14.57
CA LEU A 157 15.51 9.93 -14.11
C LEU A 157 16.90 9.63 -14.70
N LEU A 158 17.21 8.36 -15.01
CA LEU A 158 18.48 8.00 -15.64
C LEU A 158 18.60 8.64 -17.03
N GLU A 159 17.51 8.64 -17.80
CA GLU A 159 17.45 9.23 -19.15
C GLU A 159 17.65 10.75 -19.14
N GLN A 160 17.46 11.43 -18.00
CA GLN A 160 17.67 12.88 -17.87
C GLN A 160 19.13 13.25 -17.51
N ILE A 161 19.95 12.27 -17.14
CA ILE A 161 21.31 12.48 -16.62
C ILE A 161 22.39 11.94 -17.58
N GLU A 162 21.99 11.09 -18.53
CA GLU A 162 22.77 10.74 -19.72
C GLU A 162 22.86 11.91 -20.71
#